data_AF-A0A532DQ20-F1
#
_entry.id   AF-A0A532DQ20-F1
#
_cell.length_a   1.000
_cell.length_b   1.000
_cell.length_c   1.000
_cell.angle_alpha   90.00
_cell.angle_beta   90.00
_cell.angle_gamma   90.00
#
_symmetry.space_group_name_H-M   'P 1'
#
loop_
_entity.id
_entity.type
_entity.pdbx_description
1 polymer ?
#
loop_
_entity_poly.entity_id
_entity_poly.type
_entity_poly.pdbx_seq_one_letter_code
_entity_poly.pdbx_strand_id
1 'polypeptide(L)' 'QKAPTLQQLSKARAESVAKVLTANSGVKSTNVVTVGAGAAHPVASNATPAGRQKNRRVEIAVAPRVTVAQAETQ' A
#
# COMPACT_ATOMS: atom_id res chain seq x y z
N GLN A 1 18.97 -10.48 -15.53
CA GLN A 1 18.15 -10.02 -14.37
C GLN A 1 16.82 -9.52 -14.91
N LYS A 2 15.68 -10.07 -14.44
CA LYS A 2 14.35 -9.68 -14.95
C LYS A 2 13.91 -8.38 -14.25
N ALA A 3 13.46 -7.39 -15.02
CA ALA A 3 12.97 -6.14 -14.45
C ALA A 3 11.79 -6.39 -13.50
N PRO A 4 11.69 -5.65 -12.38
CA PRO A 4 10.60 -5.81 -11.43
C PRO A 4 9.26 -5.47 -12.08
N THR A 5 8.24 -6.26 -11.77
CA THR A 5 6.86 -6.00 -12.20
C THR A 5 6.32 -4.72 -11.55
N LEU A 6 5.29 -4.11 -12.15
CA LEU A 6 4.64 -2.93 -11.58
C LEU A 6 4.06 -3.22 -10.18
N GLN A 7 3.65 -4.46 -9.93
CA GLN A 7 3.19 -4.91 -8.62
C GLN A 7 4.33 -4.90 -7.59
N GLN A 8 5.50 -5.42 -7.95
CA GLN A 8 6.69 -5.39 -7.07
C GLN A 8 7.15 -3.96 -6.80
N LEU A 9 7.16 -3.10 -7.82
CA LEU A 9 7.57 -1.70 -7.69
C LEU A 9 6.63 -0.90 -6.77
N SER A 10 5.32 -1.07 -6.95
CA SER A 10 4.32 -0.41 -6.08
C SER A 10 4.37 -0.95 -4.65
N LYS A 11 4.56 -2.26 -4.47
CA LYS A 11 4.76 -2.87 -3.15
C LYS A 11 5.98 -2.31 -2.43
N ALA A 12 7.12 -2.20 -3.11
CA ALA A 12 8.34 -1.64 -2.52
C ALA A 12 8.17 -0.19 -2.05
N ARG A 13 7.38 0.62 -2.79
CA ARG A 13 7.02 1.99 -2.36
C ARG A 13 6.16 1.97 -1.10
N ALA A 14 5.13 1.11 -1.06
CA ALA A 14 4.28 0.96 0.12
C ALA A 14 5.08 0.49 1.35
N GLU A 15 6.03 -0.43 1.17
CA GLU A 15 6.95 -0.87 2.23
C GLU A 15 7.84 0.26 2.74
N SER A 16 8.35 1.14 1.86
CA SER A 16 9.13 2.30 2.29
C SER A 16 8.31 3.26 3.16
N VAL A 17 7.04 3.48 2.82
CA VAL A 17 6.14 4.30 3.65
C VAL A 17 5.84 3.61 4.98
N ALA A 18 5.56 2.30 4.96
CA ALA A 18 5.34 1.52 6.17
C ALA A 18 6.53 1.60 7.14
N LYS A 19 7.77 1.51 6.64
CA LYS A 19 8.98 1.67 7.47
C LYS A 19 9.03 3.01 8.18
N VAL A 20 8.72 4.10 7.47
CA VAL A 20 8.67 5.45 8.07
C VAL A 20 7.60 5.53 9.16
N LEU A 21 6.40 4.99 8.92
CA LEU A 21 5.31 4.97 9.91
C LEU A 21 5.70 4.18 11.17
N THR A 22 6.33 3.01 11.01
CA THR A 22 6.74 2.18 12.14
C THR A 22 7.93 2.75 12.91
N ALA A 23 8.82 3.49 12.25
CA ALA A 23 10.00 4.08 12.88
C ALA A 23 9.67 5.36 13.66
N ASN A 24 8.76 6.19 13.14
CA ASN A 24 8.61 7.57 13.61
C ASN A 24 7.28 7.86 14.31
N SER A 25 6.25 7.01 14.16
CA SER A 25 4.88 7.36 14.56
C SER A 25 4.29 6.45 15.66
N GLY A 26 5.10 5.57 16.26
CA GLY A 26 4.63 4.61 17.27
C GLY A 26 3.66 3.55 16.73
N VAL A 27 3.47 3.49 15.42
CA VAL A 27 2.60 2.50 14.76
C VAL A 27 3.28 1.14 14.84
N LYS A 28 2.63 0.18 15.50
CA LYS A 28 3.14 -1.20 15.54
C LYS A 28 3.13 -1.80 14.13
N SER A 29 4.21 -2.48 13.75
CA SER A 29 4.32 -3.18 12.46
C SER A 29 3.17 -4.17 12.23
N THR A 30 2.66 -4.78 13.30
CA THR A 30 1.51 -5.71 13.27
C THR A 30 0.18 -5.05 12.88
N ASN A 31 0.11 -3.72 12.84
CA ASN A 31 -1.05 -2.95 12.40
C ASN A 31 -0.92 -2.41 10.98
N VAL A 32 0.20 -2.68 10.29
CA VAL A 32 0.48 -2.17 8.95
C VAL A 32 0.52 -3.33 7.97
N VAL A 33 -0.31 -3.26 6.94
CA VAL A 33 -0.30 -4.19 5.79
C VAL A 33 0.02 -3.39 4.54
N THR A 34 0.95 -3.88 3.72
CA THR A 34 1.34 -3.24 2.46
C THR A 34 0.91 -4.09 1.28
N VAL A 35 0.33 -3.44 0.27
CA VAL A 35 -0.15 -4.09 -0.95
C VAL A 35 0.36 -3.33 -2.17
N GLY A 36 0.84 -4.05 -3.18
CA GLY A 36 1.21 -3.49 -4.47
C GLY A 36 0.02 -3.50 -5.43
N ALA A 37 -0.57 -2.34 -5.72
CA ALA A 37 -1.69 -2.23 -6.66
C ALA A 37 -1.27 -2.23 -8.15
N GLY A 38 0.03 -2.09 -8.43
CA GLY A 38 0.54 -1.99 -9.80
C GLY A 38 -0.10 -0.84 -10.57
N ALA A 39 -0.68 -1.14 -11.74
CA ALA A 39 -1.38 -0.17 -12.58
C ALA A 39 -2.91 -0.29 -12.51
N ALA A 40 -3.45 -1.08 -11.56
CA ALA A 40 -4.88 -1.44 -11.54
C ALA A 40 -5.81 -0.25 -11.26
N HIS A 41 -5.32 0.82 -10.64
CA HIS A 41 -6.14 1.96 -10.21
C HIS A 41 -5.45 3.30 -10.53
N PRO A 42 -5.46 3.76 -11.80
CA PRO A 42 -4.97 5.08 -12.17
C PRO A 42 -5.96 6.16 -11.73
N VAL A 43 -5.44 7.26 -11.19
CA VAL A 43 -6.23 8.46 -10.83
C VAL A 43 -6.16 9.54 -11.90
N ALA A 44 -5.25 9.38 -12.87
CA ALA A 44 -5.10 10.25 -14.03
C ALA A 44 -4.67 9.44 -15.26
N SER A 45 -4.83 10.03 -16.46
CA SER A 45 -4.37 9.40 -17.71
C SER A 45 -2.86 9.14 -17.70
N ASN A 46 -2.43 7.93 -18.07
CA ASN A 46 -1.01 7.60 -18.25
C ASN A 46 -0.41 8.19 -19.54
N ALA A 47 -1.22 8.81 -20.40
CA ALA A 47 -0.76 9.39 -21.66
C ALA A 47 0.14 10.61 -21.43
N THR A 48 -0.14 11.43 -20.42
CA THR A 48 0.63 12.65 -20.16
C THR A 48 1.69 12.44 -19.07
N PRO A 49 2.84 13.13 -19.13
CA PRO A 49 3.83 13.11 -18.05
C PRO A 49 3.24 13.50 -16.69
N ALA A 50 2.38 14.52 -16.68
CA ALA A 50 1.68 14.99 -15.48
C ALA A 50 0.76 13.90 -14.89
N GLY A 51 0.00 13.18 -15.71
CA GLY A 51 -0.87 12.11 -15.24
C GLY A 51 -0.09 10.89 -14.73
N ARG A 52 1.03 10.52 -15.38
CA ARG A 52 1.95 9.50 -14.85
C ARG A 52 2.54 9.89 -13.50
N GLN A 53 2.87 11.16 -13.30
CA GLN A 53 3.34 11.66 -12.00
C GLN A 53 2.27 11.49 -10.93
N LYS A 54 1.02 11.86 -11.21
CA LYS A 54 -0.12 11.69 -10.29
C LYS A 54 -0.36 10.22 -9.91
N ASN A 55 -0.11 9.29 -10.84
CA ASN A 55 -0.29 7.87 -10.58
C ASN A 55 0.82 7.24 -9.71
N ARG A 56 1.97 7.93 -9.51
CA ARG A 56 3.04 7.49 -8.60
C ARG A 56 2.72 7.89 -7.15
N ARG A 57 1.71 7.26 -6.55
CA ARG A 57 1.22 7.57 -5.20
C ARG A 57 1.18 6.33 -4.30
N VAL A 58 1.11 6.57 -2.99
CA VAL A 58 0.80 5.56 -1.97
C VAL A 58 -0.43 6.06 -1.23
N GLU A 59 -1.44 5.20 -1.08
CA GLU A 59 -2.66 5.49 -0.32
C GLU A 59 -2.60 4.74 1.01
N ILE A 60 -3.07 5.38 2.08
CA ILE A 60 -3.12 4.79 3.43
C ILE A 60 -4.59 4.75 3.84
N ALA A 61 -5.11 3.55 4.05
CA ALA A 61 -6.44 3.33 4.60
C ALA A 61 -6.31 2.86 6.05
N VAL A 62 -7.05 3.48 6.97
CA VAL A 62 -7.11 3.09 8.38
C VAL A 62 -8.45 2.41 8.61
N ALA A 63 -8.41 1.16 9.03
CA ALA A 63 -9.60 0.39 9.40
C ALA A 63 -9.43 -0.18 10.81
N PRO A 64 -10.50 -0.28 11.60
CA PRO A 64 -10.45 -0.97 12.87
C PRO A 64 -10.05 -2.43 12.65
N ARG A 65 -9.18 -2.93 13.51
CA ARG A 65 -8.79 -4.34 13.49
C ARG A 65 -9.94 -5.16 14.05
N VAL A 66 -10.81 -5.66 13.18
CA VAL A 66 -11.84 -6.62 13.55
C VAL A 66 -11.15 -7.97 13.72
N THR A 67 -10.73 -8.28 14.94
CA THR A 67 -10.43 -9.66 15.30
C THR A 67 -11.75 -10.41 15.39
N VAL A 68 -12.00 -11.31 14.43
CA VAL A 68 -13.07 -12.32 14.53
C VAL A 68 -12.71 -13.35 15.62
N ALA A 69 -12.58 -12.90 16.86
CA ALA A 69 -12.28 -13.75 18.01
C ALA A 69 -13.54 -14.10 18.82
N GLN A 70 -14.73 -13.72 18.35
CA GLN A 70 -16.02 -14.08 18.95
C GLN A 70 -17.08 -14.28 17.86
N ALA A 71 -16.80 -15.18 16.91
CA ALA A 71 -17.88 -15.95 16.31
C ALA A 71 -17.79 -17.33 16.97
N GLU A 72 -18.19 -17.36 18.24
CA GLU A 72 -18.36 -18.60 18.98
C GLU A 72 -19.41 -19.45 18.26
N THR A 73 -19.01 -20.69 17.98
CA THR A 73 -19.83 -21.89 18.02
C THR A 73 -21.20 -21.66 18.69
N GLN A 74 -22.26 -21.66 17.89
CA GLN A 74 -23.55 -22.28 18.21
C GLN A 74 -24.07 -22.97 16.96
#